data_AF-A0A6F9AKW1-F1
#
_entry.id   AF-A0A6F9AKW1-F1
#
_cell.length_a   1.000
_cell.length_b   1.000
_cell.length_c   1.000
_cell.angle_alpha   90.00
_cell.angle_beta   90.00
_cell.angle_gamma   90.00
#
_symmetry.space_group_name_H-M   'P 1'
#
loop_
_entity.id
_entity.type
_entity.pdbx_description
1 polymer ?
#
loop_
_entity_poly.entity_id
_entity_poly.type
_entity_poly.pdbx_seq_one_letter_code
_entity_poly.pdbx_strand_id
1 'polypeptide(L)'
;MLCLFRCLQEVVAQRHFLPASTLHTATTQHNSNKTSIVRCSRQKYERLYPVLLIQPDGSTINIRYKEPKRILMMPVDINTLSEEERKIMMRKRDPKKGAIKQRTVEFEVDFKADDYIKFWKKK
;
A
#
# COMPACT_ATOMS: atom_id res chain seq x y z
N MET A 1 -32.59 44.74 -2.54
CA MET A 1 -31.56 43.72 -2.89
C MET A 1 -30.16 44.00 -2.30
N LEU A 2 -30.03 44.79 -1.21
CA LEU A 2 -28.74 45.03 -0.51
C LEU A 2 -28.72 44.49 0.95
N CYS A 3 -29.84 43.96 1.46
CA CYS A 3 -29.92 43.49 2.85
C CYS A 3 -29.35 42.09 3.07
N LEU A 4 -29.41 41.19 2.08
CA LEU A 4 -29.00 39.79 2.26
C LEU A 4 -27.48 39.59 2.28
N PHE A 5 -26.71 40.55 1.78
CA PHE A 5 -25.25 40.48 1.78
C PHE A 5 -24.60 40.85 3.12
N ARG A 6 -25.28 41.61 4.01
CA ARG A 6 -24.72 41.94 5.33
C ARG A 6 -24.82 40.79 6.34
N CYS A 7 -25.89 39.98 6.27
CA CYS A 7 -26.07 38.86 7.21
C CYS A 7 -25.06 37.73 7.01
N LEU A 8 -24.56 37.50 5.79
CA LEU A 8 -23.54 36.47 5.54
C LEU A 8 -22.14 36.89 6.03
N GLN A 9 -21.87 38.19 6.14
CA GLN A 9 -20.59 38.70 6.64
C GLN A 9 -20.50 38.59 8.18
N GLU A 10 -21.64 38.70 8.89
CA GLU A 10 -21.72 38.51 10.35
C GLU A 10 -21.42 37.06 10.80
N VAL A 11 -21.91 36.05 10.06
CA VAL A 11 -21.66 34.63 10.39
C VAL A 11 -20.18 34.25 10.23
N VAL A 12 -19.45 34.93 9.34
CA VAL A 12 -18.00 34.73 9.17
C VAL A 12 -17.22 35.45 10.28
N ALA A 13 -17.66 36.63 10.72
CA ALA A 13 -17.03 37.37 11.81
C ALA A 13 -17.22 36.71 13.19
N GLN A 14 -18.35 36.03 13.43
CA GLN A 14 -18.62 35.32 14.68
C GLN A 14 -17.79 34.04 14.90
N ARG A 15 -17.09 33.54 13.87
CA ARG A 15 -16.17 32.40 14.03
C ARG A 15 -14.80 32.79 14.60
N HIS A 16 -14.57 34.07 14.86
CA HIS A 16 -13.28 34.60 15.33
C HIS A 16 -13.24 34.96 16.82
N PHE A 17 -14.32 34.77 17.56
CA PHE A 17 -14.31 34.97 19.02
C PHE A 17 -14.93 33.76 19.71
N LEU A 18 -14.13 32.71 19.87
CA LEU A 18 -14.36 31.77 20.97
C LEU A 18 -14.03 32.53 22.27
N PRO A 19 -14.94 32.60 23.26
CA PRO A 19 -14.57 33.07 24.58
C PRO A 19 -13.45 32.16 25.08
N ALA A 20 -12.29 32.76 25.39
CA ALA A 20 -11.18 32.05 26.01
C ALA A 20 -11.64 31.57 27.39
N SER A 21 -12.05 30.30 27.49
CA SER A 21 -12.24 29.66 28.78
C SER A 21 -10.86 29.54 29.43
N THR A 22 -10.63 30.38 30.41
CA THR A 22 -9.42 30.39 31.23
C THR A 22 -9.32 29.11 32.07
N LEU A 23 -8.11 28.53 32.08
CA LEU A 23 -7.60 27.48 32.97
C LEU A 23 -7.94 26.02 32.61
N HIS A 24 -7.21 25.47 31.63
CA HIS A 24 -6.86 24.05 31.64
C HIS A 24 -5.35 23.95 31.88
N THR A 25 -4.91 23.69 33.11
CA THR A 25 -3.52 23.35 33.46
C THR A 25 -3.21 21.90 33.07
N ALA A 26 -3.58 21.49 31.85
CA ALA A 26 -3.10 20.22 31.32
C ALA A 26 -1.66 20.41 30.85
N THR A 27 -0.74 19.60 31.37
CA THR A 27 0.60 19.47 30.80
C THR A 27 0.45 19.11 29.33
N THR A 28 1.07 19.91 28.45
CA THR A 28 1.04 19.65 27.01
C THR A 28 1.82 18.37 26.75
N GLN A 29 1.11 17.26 26.58
CA GLN A 29 1.72 16.01 26.17
C GLN A 29 2.00 16.07 24.66
N HIS A 30 3.23 15.73 24.27
CA HIS A 30 3.60 15.58 22.87
C HIS A 30 3.05 14.26 22.34
N ASN A 31 1.77 14.26 21.97
CA ASN A 31 1.13 13.14 21.29
C ASN A 31 0.86 13.47 19.81
N SER A 32 0.75 12.43 19.00
CA SER A 32 0.44 12.54 17.57
C SER A 32 -0.99 13.04 17.29
N ASN A 33 -1.88 12.93 18.28
CA ASN A 33 -3.28 13.34 18.16
C ASN A 33 -3.51 14.85 18.31
N LYS A 34 -2.51 15.60 18.82
CA LYS A 34 -2.62 17.04 19.10
C LYS A 34 -3.07 17.85 17.87
N THR A 35 -2.66 17.45 16.68
CA THR A 35 -2.94 18.15 15.41
C THR A 35 -3.60 17.25 14.36
N SER A 36 -4.14 16.09 14.74
CA SER A 36 -4.72 15.14 13.79
C SER A 36 -6.10 15.58 13.26
N ILE A 37 -6.87 16.32 14.06
CA ILE A 37 -8.21 16.81 13.70
C ILE A 37 -8.10 18.21 13.10
N VAL A 38 -8.14 18.31 11.78
CA VAL A 38 -8.03 19.58 11.04
C VAL A 38 -9.00 19.68 9.86
N ARG A 39 -9.19 20.90 9.35
CA ARG A 39 -9.95 21.18 8.12
C ARG A 39 -9.12 21.98 7.13
N CYS A 40 -9.50 21.97 5.85
CA CYS A 40 -8.91 22.83 4.84
C CYS A 40 -9.15 24.31 5.21
N SER A 41 -8.07 25.11 5.23
CA SER A 41 -8.11 26.53 5.60
C SER A 41 -8.56 27.45 4.46
N ARG A 42 -8.50 26.96 3.21
CA ARG A 42 -8.88 27.72 2.01
C ARG A 42 -10.39 27.98 1.98
N GLN A 43 -10.80 29.15 1.47
CA GLN A 43 -12.21 29.53 1.36
C GLN A 43 -12.96 28.67 0.33
N LYS A 44 -12.33 28.42 -0.84
CA LYS A 44 -12.84 27.52 -1.89
C LYS A 44 -11.89 26.35 -2.03
N TYR A 45 -12.39 25.13 -1.88
CA TYR A 45 -11.63 23.90 -2.04
C TYR A 45 -12.52 22.79 -2.61
N GLU A 46 -11.91 21.88 -3.35
CA GLU A 46 -12.58 20.69 -3.87
C GLU A 46 -12.80 19.67 -2.74
N ARG A 47 -13.81 18.82 -2.90
CA ARG A 47 -14.05 17.72 -1.97
C ARG A 47 -12.87 16.76 -2.01
N LEU A 48 -12.32 16.46 -0.84
CA LEU A 48 -11.29 15.45 -0.66
C LEU A 48 -11.82 14.33 0.22
N TYR A 49 -11.41 13.10 -0.07
CA TYR A 49 -11.80 11.89 0.64
C TYR A 49 -10.64 11.37 1.47
N PRO A 50 -10.88 10.83 2.68
CA PRO A 50 -9.85 10.17 3.46
C PRO A 50 -9.46 8.85 2.77
N VAL A 51 -8.17 8.67 2.53
CA VAL A 51 -7.61 7.51 1.84
C VAL A 51 -6.41 6.99 2.62
N LEU A 52 -6.27 5.66 2.64
CA LEU A 52 -5.16 4.96 3.27
C LEU A 52 -3.97 4.87 2.29
N LEU A 53 -2.90 5.62 2.53
CA LEU A 53 -1.65 5.52 1.77
C LEU A 53 -0.73 4.48 2.41
N ILE A 54 -0.39 3.46 1.64
CA ILE A 54 0.56 2.41 1.99
C ILE A 54 1.89 2.74 1.34
N GLN A 55 2.93 2.89 2.16
CA GLN A 55 4.31 3.09 1.72
C GLN A 55 4.96 1.77 1.29
N PRO A 56 6.09 1.79 0.55
CA PRO A 56 6.82 0.57 0.17
C PRO A 56 7.24 -0.27 1.38
N ASP A 57 7.49 0.37 2.53
CA ASP A 57 7.85 -0.27 3.80
C ASP A 57 6.64 -0.93 4.50
N GLY A 58 5.43 -0.79 3.93
CA GLY A 58 4.17 -1.27 4.50
C GLY A 58 3.58 -0.34 5.57
N SER A 59 4.30 0.72 5.97
CA SER A 59 3.78 1.74 6.86
C SER A 59 2.60 2.48 6.22
N THR A 60 1.68 2.96 7.07
CA THR A 60 0.38 3.43 6.61
C THR A 60 0.05 4.82 7.15
N ILE A 61 -0.44 5.70 6.27
CA ILE A 61 -0.81 7.07 6.62
C ILE A 61 -2.18 7.42 6.04
N ASN A 62 -3.02 8.09 6.83
CA ASN A 62 -4.29 8.63 6.36
C ASN A 62 -4.07 9.99 5.69
N ILE A 63 -4.38 10.08 4.40
CA ILE A 63 -4.28 11.32 3.62
C ILE A 63 -5.63 11.71 3.04
N ARG A 64 -5.76 12.96 2.59
CA ARG A 64 -6.95 13.44 1.87
C ARG A 64 -6.65 13.47 0.36
N TYR A 65 -7.44 12.75 -0.43
CA TYR A 65 -7.23 12.59 -1.88
C TYR A 65 -8.46 13.04 -2.69
N LYS A 66 -8.27 13.36 -3.96
CA LYS A 66 -9.33 13.88 -4.84
C LYS A 66 -10.40 12.83 -5.14
N GLU A 67 -9.96 11.60 -5.39
CA GLU A 67 -10.84 10.49 -5.72
C GLU A 67 -11.18 9.68 -4.47
N PRO A 68 -12.41 9.16 -4.37
CA PRO A 68 -12.83 8.31 -3.25
C PRO A 68 -12.27 6.89 -3.39
N LYS A 69 -10.95 6.76 -3.23
CA LYS A 69 -10.26 5.46 -3.18
C LYS A 69 -10.14 5.01 -1.72
N ARG A 70 -10.18 3.70 -1.47
CA ARG A 70 -9.99 3.17 -0.11
C ARG A 70 -8.51 3.07 0.25
N ILE A 71 -7.69 2.63 -0.69
CA ILE A 71 -6.25 2.34 -0.50
C ILE A 71 -5.47 2.86 -1.71
N LEU A 72 -4.31 3.46 -1.44
CA LEU A 72 -3.29 3.82 -2.42
C LEU A 72 -1.98 3.14 -2.04
N MET A 73 -1.37 2.41 -2.96
CA MET A 73 -0.08 1.76 -2.73
C MET A 73 1.02 2.53 -3.46
N MET A 74 2.03 2.97 -2.72
CA MET A 74 3.23 3.55 -3.31
C MET A 74 4.08 2.45 -3.95
N PRO A 75 4.58 2.65 -5.18
CA PRO A 75 5.53 1.75 -5.77
C PRO A 75 6.88 1.81 -5.03
N VAL A 76 7.67 0.74 -5.15
CA VAL A 76 9.07 0.73 -4.69
C VAL A 76 9.93 1.39 -5.76
N ASP A 77 10.78 2.34 -5.34
CA ASP A 77 11.72 3.00 -6.23
C ASP A 77 12.91 2.07 -6.57
N ILE A 78 13.11 1.79 -7.87
CA ILE A 78 14.15 0.85 -8.33
C ILE A 78 15.56 1.44 -8.17
N ASN A 79 15.68 2.76 -8.18
CA ASN A 79 16.96 3.47 -8.18
C ASN A 79 17.58 3.59 -6.78
N THR A 80 16.77 3.46 -5.72
CA THR A 80 17.23 3.52 -4.33
C THR A 80 17.68 2.17 -3.80
N LEU A 81 17.23 1.07 -4.43
CA LEU A 81 17.58 -0.29 -4.03
C LEU A 81 19.04 -0.61 -4.32
N SER A 82 19.61 -1.48 -3.50
CA SER A 82 20.92 -2.08 -3.78
C SER A 82 20.87 -2.91 -5.06
N GLU A 83 22.02 -3.07 -5.73
CA GLU A 83 22.09 -3.84 -6.97
C GLU A 83 21.64 -5.31 -6.79
N GLU A 84 21.86 -5.86 -5.61
CA GLU A 84 21.49 -7.23 -5.25
C GLU A 84 19.97 -7.39 -5.13
N GLU A 85 19.33 -6.53 -4.35
CA GLU A 85 17.87 -6.52 -4.17
C GLU A 85 17.16 -6.23 -5.49
N ARG A 86 17.70 -5.31 -6.29
CA ARG A 86 17.21 -5.03 -7.64
C ARG A 86 17.25 -6.27 -8.52
N LYS A 87 18.36 -7.03 -8.53
CA LYS A 87 18.45 -8.29 -9.27
C LYS A 87 17.47 -9.34 -8.76
N ILE A 88 17.21 -9.40 -7.44
CA ILE A 88 16.22 -10.31 -6.86
C ILE A 88 14.80 -9.93 -7.31
N MET A 89 14.45 -8.64 -7.24
CA MET A 89 13.12 -8.16 -7.66
C MET A 89 12.88 -8.35 -9.16
N MET A 90 13.88 -8.08 -10.01
CA MET A 90 13.79 -8.33 -11.44
C MET A 90 13.58 -9.83 -11.72
N ARG A 91 14.32 -10.71 -11.05
CA ARG A 91 14.13 -12.17 -11.14
C ARG A 91 12.74 -12.63 -10.64
N LYS A 92 12.15 -11.95 -9.66
CA LYS A 92 10.77 -12.23 -9.20
C LYS A 92 9.72 -11.79 -10.23
N ARG A 93 9.99 -10.71 -10.98
CA ARG A 93 9.11 -10.21 -12.05
C ARG A 93 9.16 -11.10 -13.28
N ASP A 94 10.34 -11.59 -13.63
CA ASP A 94 10.49 -12.49 -14.78
C ASP A 94 9.74 -13.80 -14.50
N PRO A 95 8.87 -14.27 -15.42
CA PRO A 95 8.22 -15.56 -15.26
C PRO A 95 9.32 -16.62 -15.20
N LYS A 96 9.23 -17.53 -14.21
CA LYS A 96 10.14 -18.69 -14.14
C LYS A 96 10.00 -19.44 -15.46
N LYS A 97 11.02 -19.31 -16.33
CA LYS A 97 11.05 -19.96 -17.64
C LYS A 97 10.94 -21.46 -17.41
N GLY A 98 9.75 -21.98 -17.68
CA GLY A 98 9.36 -23.35 -17.39
C GLY A 98 9.25 -23.61 -15.90
N ALA A 99 8.03 -23.91 -15.43
CA ALA A 99 7.94 -25.07 -14.56
C ALA A 99 8.82 -26.14 -15.23
N ILE A 100 9.84 -26.60 -14.52
CA ILE A 100 10.57 -27.80 -14.88
C ILE A 100 9.47 -28.77 -15.24
N LYS A 101 9.24 -29.01 -16.56
CA LYS A 101 8.58 -30.23 -16.99
C LYS A 101 9.39 -31.22 -16.20
N GLN A 102 8.76 -31.86 -15.21
CA GLN A 102 9.35 -32.98 -14.54
C GLN A 102 9.89 -33.76 -15.72
N ARG A 103 11.21 -33.76 -15.88
CA ARG A 103 11.83 -34.80 -16.65
C ARG A 103 11.37 -35.96 -15.80
N THR A 104 10.26 -36.58 -16.21
CA THR A 104 10.22 -38.02 -16.27
C THR A 104 11.57 -38.31 -16.88
N VAL A 105 12.54 -38.52 -16.00
CA VAL A 105 13.74 -39.25 -16.34
C VAL A 105 13.10 -40.59 -16.61
N GLU A 106 12.60 -40.74 -17.84
CA GLU A 106 12.34 -42.01 -18.44
C GLU A 106 13.74 -42.60 -18.41
N PHE A 107 14.01 -43.31 -17.32
CA PHE A 107 15.10 -44.25 -17.28
C PHE A 107 14.72 -45.20 -18.40
N GLU A 108 15.24 -44.96 -19.61
CA GLU A 108 15.30 -45.95 -20.66
C GLU A 108 16.20 -47.05 -20.11
N VAL A 109 15.61 -47.91 -19.29
CA VAL A 109 16.22 -49.17 -18.91
C VAL A 109 16.20 -49.97 -20.20
N ASP A 110 17.35 -50.10 -20.83
CA ASP A 110 17.56 -50.94 -22.00
C ASP A 110 17.27 -52.39 -21.60
N PHE A 111 15.98 -52.74 -21.63
CA PHE A 111 15.48 -54.04 -21.19
C PHE A 111 15.87 -55.08 -22.23
N LYS A 112 16.96 -55.81 -21.96
CA LYS A 112 17.37 -56.98 -22.75
C LYS A 112 16.66 -58.23 -22.22
N ALA A 113 15.72 -58.74 -23.00
CA ALA A 113 14.99 -59.97 -22.65
C ALA A 113 15.92 -61.20 -22.52
N ASP A 114 17.05 -61.20 -23.22
CA ASP A 114 18.04 -62.29 -23.25
C ASP A 114 18.63 -62.60 -21.86
N ASP A 115 18.80 -61.58 -21.02
CA ASP A 115 19.36 -61.73 -19.66
C ASP A 115 18.45 -62.54 -18.72
N TYR A 116 17.17 -62.64 -19.07
CA TYR A 116 16.12 -63.26 -18.25
C TYR A 116 15.67 -64.64 -18.75
N ILE A 117 16.11 -65.07 -19.94
CA ILE A 117 15.75 -66.39 -20.52
C ILE A 117 16.16 -67.55 -19.59
N LYS A 118 17.23 -67.37 -18.80
CA LYS A 118 17.73 -68.36 -17.82
C LYS A 118 16.72 -68.74 -16.74
N PHE A 119 15.71 -67.89 -16.48
CA PHE A 119 14.70 -68.13 -15.45
C PHE A 119 13.43 -68.82 -16.00
N TRP A 120 13.30 -68.97 -17.32
CA TRP A 120 12.09 -69.53 -17.93
C TRP A 120 12.11 -71.06 -18.03
N LYS A 121 13.29 -71.67 -17.95
CA LYS A 121 13.40 -73.13 -17.89
C LYS A 121 13.24 -73.57 -16.44
N LYS A 122 12.05 -74.02 -16.09
CA LYS A 122 11.81 -74.74 -14.82
C LYS A 122 12.53 -76.09 -14.87
N LYS A 123 13.25 -76.40 -13.80
CA LYS A 123 13.87 -77.71 -13.56
C LYS A 123 12.82 -78.69 -13.07
#